data_AF-A0A9Q3UUF0-F1
#
_entry.id   AF-A0A9Q3UUF0-F1
#
_cell.length_a   1.000
_cell.length_b   1.000
_cell.length_c   1.000
_cell.angle_alpha   90.00
_cell.angle_beta   90.00
_cell.angle_gamma   90.00
#
_symmetry.space_group_name_H-M   'P 1'
#
loop_
_entity.id
_entity.type
_entity.pdbx_description
1 polymer ?
#
loop_
_entity_poly.entity_id
_entity_poly.type
_entity_poly.pdbx_seq_one_letter_code
_entity_poly.pdbx_strand_id
1 'polypeptide(L)'
;MKTPNKSPFSVLANEFLENTLNQLVLDYSIVQIFYKQEKNSNKSHVLISVSKNADAIKLQSKKWVAEVREQYQFYIYFIDYSRLEYQFSKGHPFIEYYCHQSSMIYQKEDSRSSLLINRNWKKYHKKFNRYEDTFHHDHEMHQLQVGRLIAENSYNSVFTSYEKLIEYDLEYLEELFTGNRTFDIDLNKRINKLLIYIPELKQFFVKKNQHEYFVTELFDEAKKAIEEDDIIYNNEMFESLRIIKDSLFTYIEARFYELKHLIKKQYEELYKVDQDVFPMEEYQKDEILERAIDRILTFVELEQIYFFYQTTYGEVTTYYLLLIGLNVNNEKIKSITHSLTSIFGNKYRFLLVGHDRYWIQKNLYQYQSFFVFIMQAKHLVFYSDEYHPEPHWQMPHHPQHNDLHFHYKSTLESSLQFYKLIDGEEENYQGVDNLFALFLLSFCRTYIYAKAFYLPNYMTSEALWQLCIYADKDIHKYNYLFEQFSANIFSFTDYNMSIHHSLARVNTEKVNHLKTIIEKLMDELKETVVGGKLILNFELDSLYEKTIN
;
A
#
# COMPACT_ATOMS: atom_id res chain seq x y z
N MET A 1 47.63 -39.40 -21.17
CA MET A 1 46.41 -39.00 -20.44
C MET A 1 46.04 -37.60 -20.88
N LYS A 2 44.94 -37.43 -21.63
CA LYS A 2 44.36 -36.10 -21.89
C LYS A 2 43.61 -35.71 -20.63
N THR A 3 43.95 -34.58 -20.02
CA THR A 3 43.11 -33.94 -18.99
C THR A 3 41.69 -33.80 -19.54
N PRO A 4 40.64 -34.19 -18.81
CA PRO A 4 39.28 -33.93 -19.26
C PRO A 4 39.16 -32.41 -19.46
N ASN A 5 38.68 -31.99 -20.63
CA ASN A 5 38.36 -30.59 -20.88
C ASN A 5 37.34 -30.18 -19.81
N LYS A 6 37.77 -29.38 -18.82
CA LYS A 6 36.86 -28.79 -17.85
C LYS A 6 35.82 -27.98 -18.64
N SER A 7 34.55 -28.16 -18.30
CA SER A 7 33.49 -27.43 -18.99
C SER A 7 33.72 -25.92 -18.83
N PRO A 8 33.40 -25.11 -19.86
CA PRO A 8 33.58 -23.66 -19.82
C PRO A 8 32.78 -22.99 -18.68
N PHE A 9 31.76 -23.68 -18.16
CA PHE A 9 30.87 -23.19 -17.10
C PHE A 9 31.36 -23.50 -15.69
N SER A 10 32.48 -24.23 -15.53
CA SER A 10 33.06 -24.54 -14.22
C SER A 10 33.47 -23.30 -13.41
N VAL A 11 33.58 -22.13 -14.05
CA VAL A 11 33.82 -20.83 -13.41
C VAL A 11 32.65 -20.35 -12.53
N LEU A 12 31.45 -20.90 -12.72
CA LEU A 12 30.25 -20.51 -11.96
C LEU A 12 30.21 -21.09 -10.55
N ALA A 13 31.02 -22.11 -10.26
CA ALA A 13 31.04 -22.83 -8.98
C ALA A 13 29.65 -23.31 -8.51
N ASN A 14 28.75 -23.62 -9.45
CA ASN A 14 27.40 -24.13 -9.20
C ASN A 14 27.08 -25.27 -10.19
N GLU A 15 27.06 -26.51 -9.69
CA GLU A 15 26.91 -27.72 -10.51
C GLU A 15 25.54 -27.80 -11.21
N PHE A 16 24.47 -27.36 -10.54
CA PHE A 16 23.14 -27.31 -11.14
C PHE A 16 23.10 -26.38 -12.35
N LEU A 17 23.65 -25.17 -12.20
CA LEU A 17 23.69 -24.18 -13.27
C LEU A 17 24.64 -24.60 -14.40
N GLU A 18 25.79 -25.18 -14.07
CA GLU A 18 26.71 -25.74 -15.05
C GLU A 18 26.05 -26.82 -15.91
N ASN A 19 25.37 -27.79 -15.30
CA ASN A 19 24.64 -28.83 -16.02
C ASN A 19 23.51 -28.24 -16.87
N THR A 20 22.79 -27.24 -16.35
CA THR A 20 21.72 -26.55 -17.07
C THR A 20 22.25 -25.80 -18.30
N LEU A 21 23.35 -25.05 -18.17
CA LEU A 21 23.94 -24.32 -19.29
C LEU A 21 24.53 -25.27 -20.35
N ASN A 22 25.16 -26.38 -19.93
CA ASN A 22 25.61 -27.42 -20.85
C ASN A 22 24.44 -27.97 -21.69
N GLN A 23 23.31 -28.28 -21.04
CA GLN A 23 22.12 -28.75 -21.74
C GLN A 23 21.53 -27.66 -22.67
N LEU A 24 21.49 -26.40 -22.23
CA LEU A 24 20.98 -25.29 -23.05
C LEU A 24 21.78 -25.08 -24.33
N VAL A 25 23.10 -25.22 -24.29
CA VAL A 25 23.96 -25.11 -25.47
C VAL A 25 23.69 -26.22 -26.49
N LEU A 26 23.27 -27.41 -26.02
CA LEU A 26 22.90 -28.53 -26.89
C LEU A 26 21.50 -28.36 -27.49
N ASP A 27 20.55 -27.90 -26.68
CA ASP A 27 19.13 -27.86 -27.06
C ASP A 27 18.74 -26.59 -27.84
N TYR A 28 19.51 -25.52 -27.70
CA TYR A 28 19.19 -24.21 -28.27
C TYR A 28 20.34 -23.62 -29.08
N SER A 29 20.00 -22.71 -30.00
CA SER A 29 20.98 -21.93 -30.75
C SER A 29 21.53 -20.78 -29.90
N ILE A 30 22.40 -21.13 -28.95
CA ILE A 30 23.13 -20.18 -28.11
C ILE A 30 24.32 -19.60 -28.89
N VAL A 31 24.45 -18.27 -28.90
CA VAL A 31 25.52 -17.54 -29.60
C VAL A 31 26.69 -17.26 -28.67
N GLN A 32 26.42 -16.62 -27.52
CA GLN A 32 27.42 -16.24 -26.51
C GLN A 32 26.81 -16.32 -25.11
N ILE A 33 27.63 -16.63 -24.10
CA ILE A 33 27.26 -16.52 -22.68
C ILE A 33 28.30 -15.67 -21.96
N PHE A 34 27.83 -14.71 -21.19
CA PHE A 34 28.63 -13.83 -20.35
C PHE A 34 28.29 -14.06 -18.88
N TYR A 35 29.31 -14.07 -18.03
CA TYR A 35 29.19 -14.20 -16.58
C TYR A 35 29.97 -13.10 -15.88
N LYS A 36 29.35 -12.53 -14.85
CA LYS A 36 29.97 -11.53 -14.00
C LYS A 36 29.49 -11.68 -12.56
N GLN A 37 30.43 -11.70 -11.62
CA GLN A 37 30.14 -11.66 -10.19
C GLN A 37 30.43 -10.25 -9.67
N GLU A 38 29.52 -9.72 -8.85
CA GLU A 38 29.71 -8.42 -8.22
C GLU A 38 30.80 -8.50 -7.13
N LYS A 39 31.77 -7.57 -7.14
CA LYS A 39 33.01 -7.67 -6.33
C LYS A 39 32.80 -7.66 -4.80
N ASN A 40 31.60 -7.37 -4.28
CA ASN A 40 31.27 -7.35 -2.85
C ASN A 40 29.85 -7.88 -2.57
N SER A 41 29.32 -8.71 -3.45
CA SER A 41 27.94 -9.17 -3.37
C SER A 41 27.89 -10.63 -3.82
N ASN A 42 26.98 -11.41 -3.21
CA ASN A 42 26.75 -12.79 -3.63
C ASN A 42 25.98 -12.86 -4.96
N LYS A 43 25.57 -11.71 -5.51
CA LYS A 43 24.85 -11.63 -6.78
C LYS A 43 25.78 -11.92 -7.94
N SER A 44 25.33 -12.86 -8.77
CA SER A 44 26.00 -13.28 -9.98
C SER A 44 25.07 -13.06 -11.17
N HIS A 45 25.61 -12.57 -12.27
CA HIS A 45 24.83 -12.24 -13.47
C HIS A 45 25.31 -13.12 -14.62
N VAL A 46 24.37 -13.80 -15.27
CA VAL A 46 24.63 -14.60 -16.47
C VAL A 46 23.74 -14.09 -17.59
N LEU A 47 24.36 -13.55 -18.64
CA LEU A 47 23.66 -13.11 -19.84
C LEU A 47 23.87 -14.12 -20.95
N ILE A 48 22.79 -14.63 -21.50
CA ILE A 48 22.75 -15.67 -22.52
C ILE A 48 22.17 -15.07 -23.80
N SER A 49 23.02 -14.96 -24.82
CA SER A 49 22.62 -14.51 -26.14
C SER A 49 22.14 -15.70 -26.98
N VAL A 50 20.90 -15.62 -27.47
CA VAL A 50 20.28 -16.67 -28.30
C VAL A 50 20.00 -16.16 -29.71
N SER A 51 19.96 -17.06 -30.69
CA SER A 51 19.74 -16.63 -32.09
C SER A 51 18.32 -16.15 -32.38
N LYS A 52 17.31 -16.61 -31.62
CA LYS A 52 15.88 -16.30 -31.87
C LYS A 52 15.22 -15.68 -30.65
N ASN A 53 14.48 -14.59 -30.85
CA ASN A 53 13.71 -13.93 -29.78
C ASN A 53 12.66 -14.84 -29.13
N ALA A 54 11.98 -15.68 -29.92
CA ALA A 54 10.99 -16.64 -29.38
C ALA A 54 11.61 -17.61 -28.35
N ASP A 55 12.86 -18.03 -28.57
CA ASP A 55 13.59 -18.87 -27.63
C ASP A 55 14.01 -18.07 -26.38
N ALA A 56 14.40 -16.80 -26.53
CA ALA A 56 14.74 -15.94 -25.39
C ALA A 56 13.55 -15.80 -24.42
N ILE A 57 12.35 -15.51 -24.95
CA ILE A 57 11.12 -15.36 -24.16
C ILE A 57 10.73 -16.69 -23.49
N LYS A 58 10.83 -17.81 -24.22
CA LYS A 58 10.51 -19.15 -23.71
C LYS A 58 11.48 -19.58 -22.61
N LEU A 59 12.75 -19.22 -22.71
CA LEU A 59 13.77 -19.59 -21.74
C LEU A 59 13.69 -18.71 -20.49
N GLN A 60 13.48 -17.40 -20.64
CA GLN A 60 13.33 -16.47 -19.53
C GLN A 60 12.14 -16.81 -18.61
N SER A 61 11.09 -17.46 -19.13
CA SER A 61 9.89 -17.85 -18.39
C SER A 61 9.99 -19.23 -17.70
N LYS A 62 11.13 -19.93 -17.79
CA LYS A 62 11.29 -21.23 -17.14
C LYS A 62 11.39 -21.09 -15.61
N LYS A 63 10.75 -22.01 -14.87
CA LYS A 63 10.76 -22.03 -13.40
C LYS A 63 12.16 -22.03 -12.79
N TRP A 64 13.09 -22.81 -13.37
CA TRP A 64 14.47 -22.89 -12.89
C TRP A 64 15.20 -21.54 -12.90
N VAL A 65 14.80 -20.58 -13.76
CA VAL A 65 15.38 -19.23 -13.77
C VAL A 65 15.06 -18.48 -12.47
N ALA A 66 13.84 -18.62 -11.96
CA ALA A 66 13.45 -18.05 -10.67
C ALA A 66 14.11 -18.80 -9.50
N GLU A 67 14.14 -20.14 -9.57
CA GLU A 67 14.74 -20.99 -8.53
C GLU A 67 16.22 -20.66 -8.33
N VAL A 68 16.97 -20.47 -9.42
CA VAL A 68 18.41 -20.20 -9.34
C VAL A 68 18.71 -18.80 -8.78
N ARG A 69 17.82 -17.84 -9.03
CA ARG A 69 17.87 -16.53 -8.37
C ARG A 69 17.59 -16.64 -6.88
N GLU A 70 16.50 -17.30 -6.50
CA GLU A 70 16.04 -17.38 -5.10
C GLU A 70 17.00 -18.19 -4.22
N GLN A 71 17.50 -19.31 -4.72
CA GLN A 71 18.36 -20.21 -3.97
C GLN A 71 19.84 -19.83 -4.03
N TYR A 72 20.31 -19.29 -5.17
CA TYR A 72 21.74 -19.10 -5.42
C TYR A 72 22.14 -17.66 -5.77
N GLN A 73 21.20 -16.70 -5.81
CA GLN A 73 21.45 -15.30 -6.15
C GLN A 73 22.05 -15.09 -7.55
N PHE A 74 21.72 -16.00 -8.48
CA PHE A 74 22.09 -15.89 -9.89
C PHE A 74 20.96 -15.27 -10.71
N TYR A 75 21.23 -14.14 -11.34
CA TYR A 75 20.33 -13.45 -12.25
C TYR A 75 20.63 -13.88 -13.68
N ILE A 76 19.68 -14.57 -14.31
CA ILE A 76 19.80 -15.08 -15.68
C ILE A 76 19.01 -14.18 -16.63
N TYR A 77 19.70 -13.70 -17.67
CA TYR A 77 19.12 -12.84 -18.70
C TYR A 77 19.22 -13.51 -20.06
N PHE A 78 18.10 -13.66 -20.77
CA PHE A 78 18.08 -14.10 -22.16
C PHE A 78 17.80 -12.91 -23.08
N ILE A 79 18.66 -12.75 -24.09
CA ILE A 79 18.52 -11.71 -25.11
C ILE A 79 18.77 -12.30 -26.50
N ASP A 80 17.97 -11.92 -27.48
CA ASP A 80 18.25 -12.30 -28.86
C ASP A 80 19.47 -11.54 -29.39
N TYR A 81 20.28 -12.21 -30.22
CA TYR A 81 21.54 -11.67 -30.70
C TYR A 81 21.36 -10.39 -31.54
N SER A 82 20.34 -10.32 -32.40
CA SER A 82 20.05 -9.13 -33.21
C SER A 82 19.78 -7.89 -32.34
N ARG A 83 19.00 -8.06 -31.27
CA ARG A 83 18.71 -6.99 -30.32
C ARG A 83 19.92 -6.62 -29.50
N LEU A 84 20.70 -7.60 -29.06
CA LEU A 84 21.97 -7.37 -28.36
C LEU A 84 22.91 -6.48 -29.20
N GLU A 85 23.07 -6.81 -30.48
CA GLU A 85 23.89 -6.03 -31.42
C GLU A 85 23.33 -4.63 -31.66
N TYR A 86 22.02 -4.50 -31.85
CA TYR A 86 21.35 -3.21 -31.98
C TYR A 86 21.58 -2.32 -30.75
N GLN A 87 21.34 -2.84 -29.54
CA GLN A 87 21.50 -2.08 -28.30
C GLN A 87 22.96 -1.71 -28.05
N PHE A 88 23.89 -2.61 -28.35
CA PHE A 88 25.31 -2.30 -28.31
C PHE A 88 25.70 -1.17 -29.28
N SER A 89 25.12 -1.15 -30.48
CA SER A 89 25.38 -0.10 -31.48
C SER A 89 24.99 1.29 -30.95
N LYS A 90 23.87 1.36 -30.21
CA LYS A 90 23.34 2.54 -29.52
C LYS A 90 24.17 2.96 -28.31
N GLY A 91 25.05 2.09 -27.83
CA GLY A 91 25.88 2.35 -26.67
C GLY A 91 25.18 2.10 -25.35
N HIS A 92 24.28 1.12 -25.31
CA HIS A 92 23.52 0.77 -24.12
C HIS A 92 24.43 0.41 -22.91
N PRO A 93 24.30 1.09 -21.75
CA PRO A 93 25.21 0.92 -20.61
C PRO A 93 25.23 -0.48 -19.99
N PHE A 94 24.07 -1.11 -19.79
CA PHE A 94 24.00 -2.48 -19.26
C PHE A 94 24.77 -3.47 -20.15
N ILE A 95 24.51 -3.47 -21.46
CA ILE A 95 25.22 -4.31 -22.43
C ILE A 95 26.72 -4.02 -22.43
N GLU A 96 27.13 -2.75 -22.37
CA GLU A 96 28.54 -2.37 -22.30
C GLU A 96 29.25 -2.99 -21.10
N TYR A 97 28.60 -3.02 -19.94
CA TYR A 97 29.16 -3.56 -18.71
C TYR A 97 29.17 -5.09 -18.67
N TYR A 98 28.03 -5.73 -18.96
CA TYR A 98 27.87 -7.18 -18.79
C TYR A 98 28.45 -8.01 -19.94
N CYS A 99 28.45 -7.49 -21.17
CA CYS A 99 28.91 -8.22 -22.36
C CYS A 99 30.39 -7.95 -22.72
N HIS A 100 31.20 -7.55 -21.75
CA HIS A 100 32.63 -7.34 -21.96
C HIS A 100 33.36 -8.65 -22.27
N GLN A 101 34.43 -8.59 -23.06
CA GLN A 101 35.20 -9.78 -23.46
C GLN A 101 35.70 -10.60 -22.26
N SER A 102 36.10 -9.94 -21.16
CA SER A 102 36.55 -10.61 -19.93
C SER A 102 35.47 -11.40 -19.20
N SER A 103 34.19 -11.09 -19.47
CA SER A 103 33.04 -11.75 -18.86
C SER A 103 32.56 -12.93 -19.71
N MET A 104 33.06 -13.11 -20.94
CA MET A 104 32.58 -14.15 -21.84
C MET A 104 33.10 -15.53 -21.40
N ILE A 105 32.18 -16.47 -21.18
CA ILE A 105 32.51 -17.84 -20.75
C ILE A 105 32.22 -18.87 -21.84
N TYR A 106 31.34 -18.55 -22.79
CA TYR A 106 31.04 -19.42 -23.92
C TYR A 106 30.80 -18.61 -25.19
N GLN A 107 31.27 -19.14 -26.32
CA GLN A 107 31.02 -18.63 -27.66
C GLN A 107 30.96 -19.81 -28.63
N LYS A 108 29.99 -19.78 -29.56
CA LYS A 108 29.87 -20.81 -30.60
C LYS A 108 31.02 -20.69 -31.62
N GLU A 109 31.73 -21.80 -31.85
CA GLU A 109 33.00 -21.86 -32.63
C GLU A 109 32.91 -21.31 -34.07
N ASP A 110 31.73 -21.30 -34.69
CA ASP A 110 31.51 -20.85 -36.09
C ASP A 110 30.85 -19.46 -36.25
N SER A 111 30.63 -18.71 -35.16
CA SER A 111 29.94 -17.41 -35.28
C SER A 111 30.89 -16.31 -35.75
N ARG A 112 30.85 -15.95 -37.05
CA ARG A 112 31.42 -14.67 -37.57
C ARG A 112 30.79 -13.42 -36.94
N SER A 113 29.65 -13.60 -36.27
CA SER A 113 28.85 -12.61 -35.57
C SER A 113 29.05 -12.76 -34.05
N SER A 114 30.22 -12.39 -33.54
CA SER A 114 30.46 -12.36 -32.11
C SER A 114 30.64 -10.94 -31.63
N LEU A 115 29.84 -10.54 -30.65
CA LEU A 115 29.96 -9.23 -30.04
C LEU A 115 31.18 -9.25 -29.11
N LEU A 116 32.26 -8.58 -29.50
CA LEU A 116 33.48 -8.45 -28.71
C LEU A 116 33.66 -6.99 -28.29
N ILE A 117 33.31 -6.69 -27.03
CA ILE A 117 33.50 -5.37 -26.45
C ILE A 117 34.88 -5.33 -25.77
N ASN A 118 35.78 -4.51 -26.32
CA ASN A 118 37.13 -4.27 -25.78
C ASN A 118 37.54 -2.79 -25.93
N ARG A 119 36.60 -1.86 -25.71
CA ARG A 119 36.85 -0.41 -25.83
C ARG A 119 36.93 0.23 -24.45
N ASN A 120 37.86 1.15 -24.22
CA ASN A 120 37.97 1.85 -22.94
C ASN A 120 36.94 2.99 -22.79
N TRP A 121 36.79 3.52 -21.56
CA TRP A 121 35.91 4.66 -21.26
C TRP A 121 36.10 5.85 -22.21
N LYS A 122 37.36 6.19 -22.57
CA LYS A 122 37.65 7.29 -23.50
C LYS A 122 36.96 7.11 -24.87
N LYS A 123 36.82 5.88 -25.37
CA LYS A 123 36.11 5.58 -26.62
C LYS A 123 34.59 5.47 -26.43
N TYR A 124 34.12 5.12 -25.24
CA TYR A 124 32.71 4.88 -24.95
C TYR A 124 31.93 6.11 -24.43
N HIS A 125 32.56 7.03 -23.70
CA HIS A 125 31.87 8.12 -22.98
C HIS A 125 30.90 8.93 -23.85
N LYS A 126 31.23 9.21 -25.12
CA LYS A 126 30.33 9.94 -26.04
C LYS A 126 29.04 9.17 -26.32
N LYS A 127 29.12 7.84 -26.42
CA LYS A 127 27.96 6.97 -26.62
C LYS A 127 27.12 6.88 -25.34
N PHE A 128 27.78 6.77 -24.19
CA PHE A 128 27.11 6.81 -22.88
C PHE A 128 26.33 8.12 -22.71
N ASN A 129 27.00 9.26 -22.86
CA ASN A 129 26.37 10.57 -22.72
C ASN A 129 25.21 10.74 -23.71
N ARG A 130 25.39 10.35 -24.98
CA ARG A 130 24.28 10.41 -25.95
C ARG A 130 23.06 9.57 -25.53
N TYR A 131 23.30 8.39 -24.94
CA TYR A 131 22.23 7.53 -24.46
C TYR A 131 21.49 8.17 -23.27
N GLU A 132 22.25 8.68 -22.30
CA GLU A 132 21.77 9.43 -21.13
C GLU A 132 21.01 10.71 -21.56
N ASP A 133 21.57 11.50 -22.47
CA ASP A 133 20.95 12.72 -23.01
C ASP A 133 19.63 12.42 -23.74
N THR A 134 19.53 11.29 -24.44
CA THR A 134 18.29 10.88 -25.11
C THR A 134 17.18 10.61 -24.09
N PHE A 135 17.51 9.92 -23.00
CA PHE A 135 16.58 9.71 -21.90
C PHE A 135 16.09 11.03 -21.32
N HIS A 136 17.00 11.91 -20.92
CA HIS A 136 16.63 13.19 -20.31
C HIS A 136 15.79 14.05 -21.25
N HIS A 137 16.13 14.09 -22.54
CA HIS A 137 15.38 14.85 -23.53
C HIS A 137 13.92 14.37 -23.66
N ASP A 138 13.73 13.06 -23.88
CA ASP A 138 12.39 12.50 -24.07
C ASP A 138 11.57 12.56 -22.77
N HIS A 139 12.19 12.32 -21.60
CA HIS A 139 11.56 12.50 -20.29
C HIS A 139 11.09 13.94 -20.08
N GLU A 140 11.94 14.93 -20.38
CA GLU A 140 11.58 16.36 -20.28
C GLU A 140 10.40 16.69 -21.20
N MET A 141 10.37 16.14 -22.42
CA MET A 141 9.25 16.33 -23.36
C MET A 141 7.93 15.78 -22.80
N HIS A 142 7.94 14.57 -22.22
CA HIS A 142 6.77 14.00 -21.57
C HIS A 142 6.34 14.80 -20.33
N GLN A 143 7.28 15.24 -19.51
CA GLN A 143 7.01 16.06 -18.34
C GLN A 143 6.39 17.41 -18.71
N LEU A 144 6.91 18.07 -19.76
CA LEU A 144 6.34 19.31 -20.29
C LEU A 144 4.92 19.10 -20.82
N GLN A 145 4.64 17.97 -21.46
CA GLN A 145 3.29 17.62 -21.91
C GLN A 145 2.33 17.50 -20.73
N VAL A 146 2.70 16.79 -19.66
CA VAL A 146 1.90 16.68 -18.44
C VAL A 146 1.63 18.07 -17.84
N GLY A 147 2.66 18.91 -17.72
CA GLY A 147 2.53 20.26 -17.18
C GLY A 147 1.58 21.15 -17.99
N ARG A 148 1.60 21.06 -19.33
CA ARG A 148 0.66 21.78 -20.21
C ARG A 148 -0.78 21.32 -19.98
N LEU A 149 -1.01 20.02 -19.92
CA LEU A 149 -2.35 19.46 -19.72
C LEU A 149 -2.94 19.83 -18.35
N ILE A 150 -2.11 19.89 -17.32
CA ILE A 150 -2.52 20.40 -16.00
C ILE A 150 -2.92 21.88 -16.11
N ALA A 151 -2.12 22.72 -16.77
CA ALA A 151 -2.42 24.14 -16.96
C ALA A 151 -3.69 24.39 -17.80
N GLU A 152 -4.00 23.46 -18.71
CA GLU A 152 -5.21 23.48 -19.57
C GLU A 152 -6.44 22.86 -18.88
N ASN A 153 -6.33 22.39 -17.62
CA ASN A 153 -7.40 21.67 -16.89
C ASN A 153 -7.93 20.44 -17.65
N SER A 154 -7.09 19.78 -18.45
CA SER A 154 -7.46 18.59 -19.23
C SER A 154 -7.29 17.32 -18.39
N TYR A 155 -8.07 17.19 -17.31
CA TYR A 155 -7.82 16.23 -16.23
C TYR A 155 -7.65 14.77 -16.68
N ASN A 156 -8.53 14.24 -17.52
CA ASN A 156 -8.40 12.86 -17.99
C ASN A 156 -7.12 12.65 -18.83
N SER A 157 -6.75 13.65 -19.62
CA SER A 157 -5.52 13.64 -20.43
C SER A 157 -4.26 13.72 -19.55
N VAL A 158 -4.33 14.33 -18.38
CA VAL A 158 -3.24 14.33 -17.40
C VAL A 158 -2.95 12.91 -16.93
N PHE A 159 -3.98 12.13 -16.56
CA PHE A 159 -3.81 10.73 -16.12
C PHE A 159 -3.17 9.85 -17.20
N THR A 160 -3.68 9.92 -18.43
CA THR A 160 -3.12 9.14 -19.55
C THR A 160 -1.71 9.59 -19.96
N SER A 161 -1.35 10.85 -19.71
CA SER A 161 0.01 11.35 -19.94
C SER A 161 0.97 10.93 -18.84
N TYR A 162 0.53 10.87 -17.58
CA TYR A 162 1.29 10.27 -16.49
C TYR A 162 1.51 8.77 -16.72
N GLU A 163 0.49 8.03 -17.18
CA GLU A 163 0.65 6.62 -17.54
C GLU A 163 1.77 6.42 -18.55
N LYS A 164 1.76 7.19 -19.65
CA LYS A 164 2.81 7.12 -20.68
C LYS A 164 4.20 7.45 -20.13
N LEU A 165 4.31 8.46 -19.26
CA LEU A 165 5.58 8.84 -18.66
C LEU A 165 6.10 7.77 -17.70
N ILE A 166 5.22 7.18 -16.88
CA ILE A 166 5.56 6.06 -16.00
C ILE A 166 5.95 4.83 -16.81
N GLU A 167 5.22 4.51 -17.88
CA GLU A 167 5.57 3.41 -18.79
C GLU A 167 6.94 3.62 -19.44
N TYR A 168 7.25 4.84 -19.85
CA TYR A 168 8.55 5.24 -20.39
C TYR A 168 9.67 5.05 -19.36
N ASP A 169 9.49 5.55 -18.15
CA ASP A 169 10.50 5.42 -17.09
C ASP A 169 10.72 3.95 -16.68
N LEU A 170 9.64 3.16 -16.56
CA LEU A 170 9.75 1.72 -16.30
C LEU A 170 10.46 0.99 -17.44
N GLU A 171 10.28 1.43 -18.69
CA GLU A 171 10.97 0.84 -19.85
C GLU A 171 12.48 1.05 -19.75
N TYR A 172 12.89 2.26 -19.38
CA TYR A 172 14.29 2.58 -19.15
C TYR A 172 14.87 1.83 -17.95
N LEU A 173 14.12 1.64 -16.88
CA LEU A 173 14.57 0.79 -15.76
C LEU A 173 14.73 -0.66 -16.20
N GLU A 174 13.79 -1.23 -16.96
CA GLU A 174 13.90 -2.59 -17.49
C GLU A 174 15.19 -2.74 -18.32
N GLU A 175 15.49 -1.76 -19.17
CA GLU A 175 16.72 -1.72 -19.96
C GLU A 175 17.98 -1.67 -19.11
N LEU A 176 18.03 -0.75 -18.16
CA LEU A 176 19.23 -0.52 -17.35
C LEU A 176 19.50 -1.66 -16.36
N PHE A 177 18.49 -2.47 -16.04
CA PHE A 177 18.63 -3.62 -15.13
C PHE A 177 18.70 -4.98 -15.83
N THR A 178 18.18 -5.11 -17.05
CA THR A 178 18.10 -6.41 -17.76
C THR A 178 18.68 -6.40 -19.17
N GLY A 179 18.99 -5.23 -19.73
CA GLY A 179 19.41 -5.05 -21.12
C GLY A 179 18.27 -5.26 -22.12
N ASN A 180 17.04 -5.41 -21.64
CA ASN A 180 15.87 -5.78 -22.40
C ASN A 180 14.68 -4.88 -22.01
N ARG A 181 13.75 -4.66 -22.96
CA ARG A 181 12.50 -3.90 -22.79
C ARG A 181 11.34 -4.86 -22.97
N THR A 182 10.33 -4.75 -22.14
CA THR A 182 9.11 -5.55 -22.23
C THR A 182 7.91 -4.72 -22.68
N PHE A 183 7.63 -4.74 -23.98
CA PHE A 183 6.54 -3.96 -24.59
C PHE A 183 5.18 -4.68 -24.58
N ASP A 184 5.18 -6.01 -24.60
CA ASP A 184 3.97 -6.82 -24.84
C ASP A 184 3.24 -7.21 -23.55
N ILE A 185 3.55 -6.57 -22.42
CA ILE A 185 2.93 -6.88 -21.13
C ILE A 185 2.41 -5.63 -20.45
N ASP A 186 1.32 -5.78 -19.72
CA ASP A 186 0.66 -4.71 -18.98
C ASP A 186 1.56 -4.12 -17.87
N LEU A 187 1.24 -2.88 -17.48
CA LEU A 187 1.94 -2.10 -16.48
C LEU A 187 2.10 -2.84 -15.14
N ASN A 188 1.08 -3.58 -14.70
CA ASN A 188 1.12 -4.38 -13.48
C ASN A 188 2.24 -5.45 -13.53
N LYS A 189 2.36 -6.17 -14.64
CA LYS A 189 3.44 -7.17 -14.83
C LYS A 189 4.81 -6.51 -14.92
N ARG A 190 4.91 -5.33 -15.53
CA ARG A 190 6.17 -4.59 -15.65
C ARG A 190 6.71 -4.17 -14.29
N ILE A 191 5.86 -3.57 -13.44
CA ILE A 191 6.20 -3.23 -12.05
C ILE A 191 6.66 -4.49 -11.29
N ASN A 192 5.88 -5.57 -11.32
CA ASN A 192 6.23 -6.82 -10.63
C ASN A 192 7.57 -7.42 -11.06
N LYS A 193 7.92 -7.33 -12.36
CA LYS A 193 9.23 -7.77 -12.86
C LYS A 193 10.37 -6.90 -12.33
N LEU A 194 10.17 -5.59 -12.25
CA LEU A 194 11.18 -4.66 -11.74
C LEU A 194 11.42 -4.81 -10.24
N LEU A 195 10.40 -5.19 -9.46
CA LEU A 195 10.56 -5.47 -8.02
C LEU A 195 11.58 -6.57 -7.71
N ILE A 196 11.91 -7.44 -8.68
CA ILE A 196 12.96 -8.45 -8.55
C ILE A 196 14.36 -7.81 -8.44
N TYR A 197 14.53 -6.65 -9.08
CA TYR A 197 15.80 -5.94 -9.17
C TYR A 197 15.84 -4.70 -8.26
N ILE A 198 14.69 -4.08 -8.02
CA ILE A 198 14.53 -2.86 -7.22
C ILE A 198 13.34 -3.07 -6.25
N PRO A 199 13.51 -3.87 -5.17
CA PRO A 199 12.44 -4.12 -4.21
C PRO A 199 11.85 -2.84 -3.60
N GLU A 200 12.69 -1.81 -3.45
CA GLU A 200 12.34 -0.50 -2.90
C GLU A 200 11.24 0.20 -3.71
N LEU A 201 11.07 -0.12 -5.00
CA LEU A 201 9.97 0.40 -5.80
C LEU A 201 8.59 0.07 -5.20
N LYS A 202 8.49 -1.01 -4.41
CA LYS A 202 7.25 -1.42 -3.75
C LYS A 202 6.63 -0.30 -2.92
N GLN A 203 7.45 0.59 -2.35
CA GLN A 203 6.99 1.71 -1.50
C GLN A 203 6.13 2.75 -2.25
N PHE A 204 6.17 2.76 -3.58
CA PHE A 204 5.43 3.73 -4.40
C PHE A 204 4.13 3.18 -4.99
N PHE A 205 3.89 1.87 -4.89
CA PHE A 205 2.76 1.23 -5.56
C PHE A 205 1.86 0.47 -4.58
N VAL A 206 0.73 1.10 -4.21
CA VAL A 206 -0.32 0.45 -3.41
C VAL A 206 -0.94 -0.71 -4.20
N LYS A 207 -0.85 -1.92 -3.65
CA LYS A 207 -1.42 -3.14 -4.23
C LYS A 207 -2.93 -3.19 -3.99
N LYS A 208 -3.68 -3.52 -5.04
CA LYS A 208 -5.09 -3.95 -4.96
C LYS A 208 -5.18 -5.43 -4.60
N ASN A 209 -4.33 -6.23 -5.21
CA ASN A 209 -4.17 -7.66 -4.93
C ASN A 209 -2.73 -8.09 -5.24
N GLN A 210 -2.46 -9.39 -5.27
CA GLN A 210 -1.11 -9.91 -5.51
C GLN A 210 -0.51 -9.50 -6.87
N HIS A 211 -1.35 -9.12 -7.84
CA HIS A 211 -0.94 -8.85 -9.20
C HIS A 211 -1.25 -7.43 -9.68
N GLU A 212 -2.27 -6.78 -9.13
CA GLU A 212 -2.75 -5.48 -9.58
C GLU A 212 -2.44 -4.36 -8.59
N TYR A 213 -2.18 -3.16 -9.13
CA TYR A 213 -1.91 -1.94 -8.38
C TYR A 213 -3.04 -0.91 -8.56
N PHE A 214 -3.28 -0.10 -7.52
CA PHE A 214 -4.30 0.96 -7.56
C PHE A 214 -4.07 1.95 -8.70
N VAL A 215 -2.81 2.31 -8.98
CA VAL A 215 -2.48 3.29 -10.03
C VAL A 215 -2.93 2.83 -11.42
N THR A 216 -2.89 1.52 -11.72
CA THR A 216 -3.33 1.01 -13.02
C THR A 216 -4.84 1.06 -13.17
N GLU A 217 -5.57 0.79 -12.08
CA GLU A 217 -7.03 0.96 -12.04
C GLU A 217 -7.42 2.41 -12.29
N LEU A 218 -6.70 3.37 -11.70
CA LEU A 218 -6.92 4.81 -11.91
C LEU A 218 -6.72 5.21 -13.38
N PHE A 219 -5.72 4.66 -14.06
CA PHE A 219 -5.51 4.91 -15.50
C PHE A 219 -6.60 4.28 -16.36
N ASP A 220 -7.05 3.07 -16.03
CA ASP A 220 -8.15 2.41 -16.73
C ASP A 220 -9.47 3.15 -16.55
N GLU A 221 -9.75 3.68 -15.35
CA GLU A 221 -10.88 4.58 -15.09
C GLU A 221 -10.76 5.83 -15.99
N ALA A 222 -9.59 6.45 -16.08
CA ALA A 222 -9.38 7.67 -16.89
C ALA A 222 -9.62 7.43 -18.38
N LYS A 223 -9.20 6.30 -18.92
CA LYS A 223 -9.47 5.93 -20.32
C LYS A 223 -10.96 5.75 -20.57
N LYS A 224 -11.67 5.05 -19.68
CA LYS A 224 -13.12 4.87 -19.79
C LYS A 224 -13.87 6.20 -19.75
N ALA A 225 -13.49 7.09 -18.83
CA ALA A 225 -14.09 8.43 -18.77
C ALA A 225 -13.89 9.21 -20.09
N ILE A 226 -12.73 9.10 -20.73
CA ILE A 226 -12.50 9.70 -22.06
C ILE A 226 -13.41 9.08 -23.14
N GLU A 227 -13.57 7.77 -23.14
CA GLU A 227 -14.44 7.06 -24.09
C GLU A 227 -15.92 7.41 -23.91
N GLU A 228 -16.33 7.67 -22.66
CA GLU A 228 -17.70 8.01 -22.28
C GLU A 228 -17.99 9.53 -22.27
N ASP A 229 -17.01 10.36 -22.62
CA ASP A 229 -17.07 11.84 -22.55
C ASP A 229 -17.43 12.36 -21.14
N ASP A 230 -16.96 11.67 -20.11
CA ASP A 230 -17.12 11.99 -18.69
C ASP A 230 -15.81 12.53 -18.09
N ILE A 231 -15.87 13.18 -16.92
CA ILE A 231 -14.71 13.79 -16.25
C ILE A 231 -14.36 13.02 -14.98
N ILE A 232 -13.07 12.68 -14.82
CA ILE A 232 -12.57 12.18 -13.54
C ILE A 232 -12.27 13.33 -12.58
N TYR A 233 -12.96 13.31 -11.44
CA TYR A 233 -12.75 14.22 -10.31
C TYR A 233 -11.76 13.62 -9.30
N ASN A 234 -10.50 13.44 -9.70
CA ASN A 234 -9.41 12.93 -8.84
C ASN A 234 -8.10 13.72 -9.02
N ASN A 235 -8.17 15.00 -9.38
CA ASN A 235 -6.99 15.85 -9.62
C ASN A 235 -6.08 15.97 -8.38
N GLU A 236 -6.60 15.73 -7.18
CA GLU A 236 -5.83 15.65 -5.94
C GLU A 236 -4.82 14.49 -5.93
N MET A 237 -4.96 13.51 -6.84
CA MET A 237 -4.01 12.41 -7.02
C MET A 237 -2.79 12.77 -7.88
N PHE A 238 -2.77 13.94 -8.52
CA PHE A 238 -1.65 14.34 -9.39
C PHE A 238 -0.33 14.43 -8.64
N GLU A 239 -0.36 14.83 -7.36
CA GLU A 239 0.84 14.87 -6.53
C GLU A 239 1.40 13.47 -6.28
N SER A 240 0.54 12.50 -5.99
CA SER A 240 0.96 11.11 -5.81
C SER A 240 1.54 10.51 -7.10
N LEU A 241 0.96 10.82 -8.26
CA LEU A 241 1.51 10.43 -9.56
C LEU A 241 2.86 11.10 -9.84
N ARG A 242 3.01 12.37 -9.46
CA ARG A 242 4.30 13.09 -9.53
C ARG A 242 5.35 12.41 -8.65
N ILE A 243 5.03 12.03 -7.42
CA ILE A 243 5.96 11.34 -6.51
C ILE A 243 6.41 10.00 -7.12
N ILE A 244 5.49 9.19 -7.67
CA ILE A 244 5.83 7.94 -8.36
C ILE A 244 6.82 8.23 -9.49
N LYS A 245 6.48 9.20 -10.36
CA LYS A 245 7.30 9.60 -11.51
C LYS A 245 8.70 10.07 -11.10
N ASP A 246 8.79 11.00 -10.16
CA ASP A 246 10.05 11.56 -9.69
C ASP A 246 10.93 10.49 -9.02
N SER A 247 10.30 9.53 -8.33
CA SER A 247 11.01 8.39 -7.75
C SER A 247 11.57 7.47 -8.83
N LEU A 248 10.79 7.12 -9.84
CA LEU A 248 11.27 6.31 -10.98
C LEU A 248 12.43 6.99 -11.70
N PHE A 249 12.31 8.29 -11.99
CA PHE A 249 13.39 9.10 -12.57
C PHE A 249 14.67 9.04 -11.72
N THR A 250 14.54 9.15 -10.40
CA THR A 250 15.66 9.06 -9.46
C THR A 250 16.35 7.69 -9.53
N TYR A 251 15.61 6.58 -9.62
CA TYR A 251 16.21 5.25 -9.80
C TYR A 251 16.94 5.13 -11.13
N ILE A 252 16.44 5.76 -12.20
CA ILE A 252 17.10 5.77 -13.51
C ILE A 252 18.42 6.52 -13.43
N GLU A 253 18.44 7.72 -12.85
CA GLU A 253 19.66 8.51 -12.66
C GLU A 253 20.69 7.78 -11.79
N ALA A 254 20.24 7.21 -10.67
CA ALA A 254 21.09 6.41 -9.78
C ALA A 254 21.71 5.23 -10.55
N ARG A 255 20.92 4.55 -11.38
CA ARG A 255 21.40 3.42 -12.17
C ARG A 255 22.34 3.83 -13.29
N PHE A 256 22.11 4.97 -13.95
CA PHE A 256 23.06 5.54 -14.92
C PHE A 256 24.39 5.84 -14.23
N TYR A 257 24.36 6.51 -13.09
CA TYR A 257 25.55 6.82 -12.30
C TYR A 257 26.31 5.55 -11.91
N GLU A 258 25.60 4.55 -11.40
CA GLU A 258 26.17 3.26 -11.01
C GLU A 258 26.84 2.56 -12.20
N LEU A 259 26.13 2.38 -13.33
CA LEU A 259 26.68 1.73 -14.52
C LEU A 259 27.87 2.51 -15.09
N LYS A 260 27.81 3.85 -15.12
CA LYS A 260 28.94 4.72 -15.52
C LYS A 260 30.16 4.44 -14.67
N HIS A 261 29.97 4.37 -13.35
CA HIS A 261 31.03 4.14 -12.39
C HIS A 261 31.57 2.70 -12.48
N LEU A 262 30.71 1.70 -12.63
CA LEU A 262 31.07 0.30 -12.84
C LEU A 262 31.87 0.09 -14.14
N ILE A 263 31.45 0.73 -15.24
CA ILE A 263 32.16 0.73 -16.52
C ILE A 263 33.51 1.43 -16.37
N LYS A 264 33.60 2.57 -15.68
CA LYS A 264 34.88 3.26 -15.40
C LYS A 264 35.81 2.41 -14.53
N LYS A 265 35.32 1.84 -13.42
CA LYS A 265 36.07 0.95 -12.52
C LYS A 265 36.48 -0.36 -13.18
N GLN A 266 35.75 -0.83 -14.18
CA GLN A 266 36.19 -1.94 -15.03
C GLN A 266 37.46 -1.60 -15.82
N TYR A 267 37.77 -0.31 -16.00
CA TYR A 267 38.98 0.18 -16.65
C TYR A 267 40.04 0.73 -15.67
N GLU A 268 39.74 0.85 -14.37
CA GLU A 268 40.64 1.38 -13.33
C GLU A 268 40.48 0.54 -12.04
N GLU A 269 41.52 -0.18 -11.62
CA GLU A 269 41.49 -1.00 -10.42
C GLU A 269 41.31 -0.18 -9.12
N LEU A 270 40.35 -0.65 -8.32
CA LEU A 270 40.15 -0.49 -6.87
C LEU A 270 39.69 0.89 -6.34
N TYR A 271 38.53 0.90 -5.67
CA TYR A 271 38.38 1.37 -4.27
C TYR A 271 37.00 0.98 -3.71
N LYS A 272 36.98 0.58 -2.43
CA LYS A 272 35.83 0.22 -1.59
C LYS A 272 35.16 1.47 -1.02
N VAL A 273 33.86 1.41 -0.78
CA VAL A 273 33.11 2.35 0.07
C VAL A 273 32.32 1.50 1.05
N ASP A 274 32.57 1.71 2.33
CA ASP A 274 31.81 1.14 3.44
C ASP A 274 30.47 1.89 3.57
N GLN A 275 29.39 1.15 3.82
CA GLN A 275 28.08 1.70 4.15
C GLN A 275 28.01 1.88 5.67
N ASP A 276 27.90 3.13 6.11
CA ASP A 276 27.49 3.47 7.47
C ASP A 276 25.99 3.18 7.63
N VAL A 277 25.67 2.25 8.51
CA VAL A 277 24.31 1.99 8.99
C VAL A 277 24.03 3.00 10.10
N PHE A 278 23.02 3.85 9.90
CA PHE A 278 22.49 4.69 10.95
C PHE A 278 21.79 3.81 12.01
N PRO A 279 22.17 3.88 13.30
CA PRO A 279 21.37 3.28 14.35
C PRO A 279 20.10 4.11 14.54
N MET A 280 18.94 3.47 14.35
CA MET A 280 17.69 4.02 14.87
C MET A 280 17.76 4.03 16.39
N GLU A 281 17.41 5.16 17.00
CA GLU A 281 17.30 5.32 18.44
C GLU A 281 16.26 4.32 18.98
N GLU A 282 16.71 3.44 19.89
CA GLU A 282 15.83 2.55 20.66
C GLU A 282 14.92 3.41 21.55
N TYR A 283 13.65 3.52 21.15
CA TYR A 283 12.61 4.03 22.02
C TYR A 283 12.40 3.07 23.20
N GLN A 284 12.11 3.67 24.36
CA GLN A 284 11.74 2.95 25.58
C GLN A 284 10.55 2.00 25.30
N LYS A 285 10.82 0.69 25.38
CA LYS A 285 9.85 -0.36 25.07
C LYS A 285 8.78 -0.46 26.15
N ASP A 286 7.51 -0.30 25.76
CA ASP A 286 6.37 -0.67 26.59
C ASP A 286 6.16 -2.19 26.50
N GLU A 287 6.53 -2.91 27.57
CA GLU A 287 6.43 -4.37 27.63
C GLU A 287 4.99 -4.90 27.45
N ILE A 288 3.97 -4.13 27.83
CA ILE A 288 2.56 -4.53 27.64
C ILE A 288 2.20 -4.46 26.17
N LEU A 289 2.62 -3.38 25.50
CA LEU A 289 2.40 -3.18 24.07
C LEU A 289 3.14 -4.24 23.23
N GLU A 290 4.40 -4.55 23.53
CA GLU A 290 5.16 -5.59 22.83
C GLU A 290 4.48 -6.96 22.92
N ARG A 291 4.09 -7.37 24.13
CA ARG A 291 3.37 -8.66 24.32
C ARG A 291 2.02 -8.68 23.61
N ALA A 292 1.34 -7.54 23.53
CA ALA A 292 0.08 -7.43 22.80
C ALA A 292 0.32 -7.57 21.30
N ILE A 293 1.35 -6.93 20.74
CA ILE A 293 1.75 -7.05 19.34
C ILE A 293 2.09 -8.50 19.00
N ASP A 294 2.95 -9.15 19.80
CA ASP A 294 3.30 -10.56 19.60
C ASP A 294 2.05 -11.44 19.56
N ARG A 295 1.09 -11.19 20.45
CA ARG A 295 -0.16 -11.94 20.47
C ARG A 295 -1.01 -11.67 19.24
N ILE A 296 -1.15 -10.42 18.82
CA ILE A 296 -1.91 -10.02 17.62
C ILE A 296 -1.37 -10.77 16.38
N LEU A 297 -0.05 -10.82 16.23
CA LEU A 297 0.61 -11.46 15.08
C LEU A 297 0.37 -12.98 15.01
N THR A 298 -0.06 -13.63 16.11
CA THR A 298 -0.46 -15.06 16.07
C THR A 298 -1.81 -15.31 15.39
N PHE A 299 -2.64 -14.29 15.18
CA PHE A 299 -3.98 -14.43 14.57
C PHE A 299 -4.04 -14.06 13.09
N VAL A 300 -3.18 -13.13 12.66
CA VAL A 300 -3.24 -12.56 11.31
C VAL A 300 -1.88 -12.04 10.87
N GLU A 301 -1.54 -12.28 9.61
CA GLU A 301 -0.38 -11.68 8.96
C GLU A 301 -0.67 -10.19 8.68
N LEU A 302 0.06 -9.31 9.35
CA LEU A 302 -0.08 -7.86 9.22
C LEU A 302 1.06 -7.25 8.41
N GLU A 303 0.72 -6.22 7.64
CA GLU A 303 1.70 -5.35 6.99
C GLU A 303 2.36 -4.44 8.02
N GLN A 304 1.55 -3.70 8.77
CA GLN A 304 1.99 -2.68 9.73
C GLN A 304 1.02 -2.57 10.92
N ILE A 305 1.53 -2.16 12.08
CA ILE A 305 0.73 -1.78 13.25
C ILE A 305 1.15 -0.38 13.68
N TYR A 306 0.17 0.51 13.85
CA TYR A 306 0.39 1.85 14.40
C TYR A 306 -0.26 1.98 15.77
N PHE A 307 0.52 2.36 16.78
CA PHE A 307 0.05 2.78 18.10
C PHE A 307 -0.10 4.29 18.11
N PHE A 308 -1.36 4.75 18.13
CA PHE A 308 -1.67 6.16 17.88
C PHE A 308 -2.27 6.90 19.08
N TYR A 309 -2.73 6.16 20.10
CA TYR A 309 -3.29 6.79 21.29
C TYR A 309 -3.28 5.87 22.50
N GLN A 310 -3.23 6.48 23.69
CA GLN A 310 -3.35 5.79 24.98
C GLN A 310 -4.14 6.66 25.95
N THR A 311 -5.03 6.02 26.70
CA THR A 311 -5.74 6.66 27.81
C THR A 311 -5.60 5.83 29.06
N THR A 312 -5.63 6.49 30.22
CA THR A 312 -5.74 5.82 31.52
C THR A 312 -6.84 6.48 32.29
N TYR A 313 -7.85 5.70 32.69
CA TYR A 313 -8.97 6.13 33.49
C TYR A 313 -9.10 5.21 34.70
N GLY A 314 -8.94 5.79 35.89
CA GLY A 314 -8.83 5.01 37.13
C GLY A 314 -7.65 4.04 37.04
N GLU A 315 -7.93 2.74 37.21
CA GLU A 315 -6.93 1.67 37.14
C GLU A 315 -6.82 1.03 35.74
N VAL A 316 -7.59 1.51 34.76
CA VAL A 316 -7.67 0.90 33.42
C VAL A 316 -6.91 1.75 32.41
N THR A 317 -5.96 1.13 31.71
CA THR A 317 -5.24 1.73 30.59
C THR A 317 -5.72 1.14 29.27
N THR A 318 -6.12 1.98 28.33
CA THR A 318 -6.58 1.58 26.99
C THR A 318 -5.56 1.99 25.94
N TYR A 319 -5.10 1.02 25.14
CA TYR A 319 -4.20 1.20 24.00
C TYR A 319 -5.00 1.21 22.70
N TYR A 320 -4.69 2.15 21.80
CA TYR A 320 -5.37 2.31 20.51
C TYR A 320 -4.42 1.95 19.38
N LEU A 321 -4.78 0.93 18.60
CA LEU A 321 -3.96 0.37 17.54
C LEU A 321 -4.70 0.40 16.20
N LEU A 322 -4.03 0.84 15.15
CA LEU A 322 -4.42 0.63 13.76
C LEU A 322 -3.65 -0.56 13.21
N LEU A 323 -4.37 -1.59 12.77
CA LEU A 323 -3.84 -2.80 12.15
C LEU A 323 -4.04 -2.70 10.64
N ILE A 324 -2.95 -2.73 9.88
CA ILE A 324 -2.98 -2.78 8.42
C ILE A 324 -2.53 -4.16 7.97
N GLY A 325 -3.36 -4.85 7.21
CA GLY A 325 -3.05 -6.18 6.67
C GLY A 325 -4.23 -6.75 5.92
N LEU A 326 -4.00 -7.83 5.18
CA LEU A 326 -5.05 -8.45 4.37
C LEU A 326 -6.05 -9.22 5.26
N ASN A 327 -7.34 -9.05 4.97
CA ASN A 327 -8.43 -9.77 5.64
C ASN A 327 -8.48 -9.50 7.16
N VAL A 328 -8.18 -8.27 7.60
CA VAL A 328 -8.36 -7.85 9.00
C VAL A 328 -9.83 -7.47 9.23
N ASN A 329 -10.69 -8.49 9.26
CA ASN A 329 -12.13 -8.30 9.41
C ASN A 329 -12.58 -8.26 10.88
N ASN A 330 -13.85 -7.90 11.10
CA ASN A 330 -14.43 -7.74 12.44
C ASN A 330 -14.40 -9.03 13.28
N GLU A 331 -14.51 -10.21 12.66
CA GLU A 331 -14.46 -11.49 13.37
C GLU A 331 -13.05 -11.79 13.91
N LYS A 332 -12.02 -11.52 13.11
CA LYS A 332 -10.64 -11.61 13.56
C LYS A 332 -10.35 -10.60 14.65
N ILE A 333 -10.77 -9.34 14.47
CA ILE A 333 -10.61 -8.29 15.50
C ILE A 333 -11.25 -8.74 16.81
N LYS A 334 -12.49 -9.25 16.80
CA LYS A 334 -13.16 -9.78 17.99
C LYS A 334 -12.38 -10.91 18.67
N SER A 335 -11.85 -11.83 17.87
CA SER A 335 -11.05 -12.97 18.38
C SER A 335 -9.74 -12.50 19.02
N ILE A 336 -9.07 -11.53 18.41
CA ILE A 336 -7.86 -10.90 18.93
C ILE A 336 -8.18 -10.17 20.23
N THR A 337 -9.20 -9.30 20.24
CA THR A 337 -9.61 -8.55 21.44
C THR A 337 -9.94 -9.50 22.59
N HIS A 338 -10.72 -10.55 22.36
CA HIS A 338 -11.03 -11.54 23.38
C HIS A 338 -9.77 -12.21 23.95
N SER A 339 -8.83 -12.58 23.08
CA SER A 339 -7.57 -13.17 23.54
C SER A 339 -6.70 -12.18 24.33
N LEU A 340 -6.65 -10.91 23.94
CA LEU A 340 -5.93 -9.88 24.68
C LEU A 340 -6.56 -9.66 26.05
N THR A 341 -7.88 -9.54 26.13
CA THR A 341 -8.61 -9.43 27.41
C THR A 341 -8.35 -10.65 28.31
N SER A 342 -8.27 -11.86 27.77
CA SER A 342 -7.94 -13.05 28.56
C SER A 342 -6.52 -13.03 29.14
N ILE A 343 -5.56 -12.37 28.49
CA ILE A 343 -4.16 -12.33 28.92
C ILE A 343 -3.91 -11.19 29.89
N PHE A 344 -4.45 -10.00 29.58
CA PHE A 344 -4.17 -8.77 30.31
C PHE A 344 -5.26 -8.39 31.32
N GLY A 345 -6.36 -9.15 31.35
CA GLY A 345 -7.50 -8.89 32.22
C GLY A 345 -8.19 -7.56 31.92
N ASN A 346 -8.82 -6.99 32.94
CA ASN A 346 -9.56 -5.73 32.80
C ASN A 346 -8.69 -4.47 32.99
N LYS A 347 -7.44 -4.64 33.44
CA LYS A 347 -6.50 -3.54 33.71
C LYS A 347 -5.98 -2.90 32.42
N TYR A 348 -5.75 -3.70 31.39
CA TYR A 348 -5.30 -3.22 30.09
C TYR A 348 -6.31 -3.60 29.01
N ARG A 349 -6.74 -2.60 28.25
CA ARG A 349 -7.70 -2.76 27.16
C ARG A 349 -7.06 -2.37 25.84
N PHE A 350 -7.54 -2.98 24.75
CA PHE A 350 -7.01 -2.75 23.42
C PHE A 350 -8.16 -2.43 22.48
N LEU A 351 -8.15 -1.21 21.94
CA LEU A 351 -9.00 -0.82 20.83
C LEU A 351 -8.23 -1.08 19.53
N LEU A 352 -8.81 -1.91 18.67
CA LEU A 352 -8.22 -2.28 17.39
C LEU A 352 -9.08 -1.74 16.26
N VAL A 353 -8.48 -0.92 15.39
CA VAL A 353 -9.06 -0.52 14.10
C VAL A 353 -8.32 -1.29 13.03
N GLY A 354 -9.00 -2.10 12.22
CA GLY A 354 -8.35 -2.94 11.22
C GLY A 354 -8.85 -2.66 9.81
N HIS A 355 -7.93 -2.48 8.86
CA HIS A 355 -8.24 -2.25 7.45
C HIS A 355 -7.17 -2.82 6.52
N ASP A 356 -7.61 -3.17 5.30
CA ASP A 356 -6.69 -3.43 4.20
C ASP A 356 -6.15 -2.09 3.67
N ARG A 357 -4.86 -2.02 3.28
CA ARG A 357 -4.27 -0.78 2.74
C ARG A 357 -5.00 -0.26 1.51
N TYR A 358 -5.41 -1.17 0.62
CA TYR A 358 -6.21 -0.82 -0.55
C TYR A 358 -7.57 -0.22 -0.19
N TRP A 359 -8.20 -0.69 0.90
CA TRP A 359 -9.45 -0.09 1.38
C TRP A 359 -9.20 1.36 1.83
N ILE A 360 -8.11 1.62 2.57
CA ILE A 360 -7.73 2.99 2.95
C ILE A 360 -7.54 3.84 1.69
N GLN A 361 -6.80 3.34 0.70
CA GLN A 361 -6.54 4.03 -0.57
C GLN A 361 -7.82 4.42 -1.33
N LYS A 362 -8.81 3.53 -1.41
CA LYS A 362 -10.08 3.81 -2.12
C LYS A 362 -11.00 4.76 -1.33
N ASN A 363 -10.78 4.96 -0.03
CA ASN A 363 -11.63 5.78 0.82
C ASN A 363 -10.94 7.06 1.34
N LEU A 364 -9.81 7.45 0.74
CA LEU A 364 -9.09 8.67 1.14
C LEU A 364 -9.96 9.93 1.07
N TYR A 365 -10.80 10.05 0.04
CA TYR A 365 -11.69 11.21 -0.12
C TYR A 365 -12.58 11.47 1.10
N GLN A 366 -12.97 10.44 1.85
CA GLN A 366 -13.74 10.61 3.09
C GLN A 366 -12.86 10.58 4.33
N TYR A 367 -11.90 9.64 4.39
CA TYR A 367 -11.26 9.25 5.65
C TYR A 367 -9.78 9.61 5.75
N GLN A 368 -9.20 10.28 4.75
CA GLN A 368 -7.79 10.67 4.77
C GLN A 368 -7.41 11.45 6.02
N SER A 369 -8.27 12.37 6.48
CA SER A 369 -8.02 13.15 7.70
C SER A 369 -7.78 12.25 8.92
N PHE A 370 -8.44 11.11 9.02
CA PHE A 370 -8.23 10.18 10.12
C PHE A 370 -6.90 9.43 9.98
N PHE A 371 -6.65 8.86 8.80
CA PHE A 371 -5.49 8.00 8.59
C PHE A 371 -4.15 8.75 8.54
N VAL A 372 -4.11 9.95 7.96
CA VAL A 372 -2.84 10.71 7.81
C VAL A 372 -2.21 11.12 9.14
N PHE A 373 -3.02 11.30 10.20
CA PHE A 373 -2.52 11.58 11.55
C PHE A 373 -2.03 10.32 12.26
N ILE A 374 -2.62 9.17 11.95
CA ILE A 374 -2.31 7.89 12.58
C ILE A 374 -1.09 7.24 11.90
N MET A 375 -1.08 7.18 10.57
CA MET A 375 -0.05 6.55 9.74
C MET A 375 1.19 7.44 9.63
N GLN A 376 1.89 7.63 10.75
CA GLN A 376 3.11 8.40 10.86
C GLN A 376 4.21 7.55 11.47
N ALA A 377 5.46 7.77 11.09
CA ALA A 377 6.60 6.99 11.57
C ALA A 377 6.67 6.90 13.10
N LYS A 378 6.37 8.00 13.81
CA LYS A 378 6.35 8.05 15.29
C LYS A 378 5.30 7.14 15.95
N HIS A 379 4.29 6.69 15.21
CA HIS A 379 3.25 5.78 15.69
C HIS A 379 3.50 4.34 15.24
N LEU A 380 4.43 4.09 14.31
CA LEU A 380 4.69 2.76 13.78
C LEU A 380 5.40 1.90 14.83
N VAL A 381 4.77 0.80 15.23
CA VAL A 381 5.29 -0.12 16.26
C VAL A 381 5.60 -1.51 15.73
N PHE A 382 5.14 -1.84 14.52
CA PHE A 382 5.49 -3.07 13.82
C PHE A 382 5.36 -2.88 12.31
N TYR A 383 6.25 -3.52 11.54
CA TYR A 383 6.14 -3.68 10.09
C TYR A 383 6.74 -5.03 9.70
N SER A 384 6.13 -5.72 8.73
CA SER A 384 6.63 -7.01 8.20
C SER A 384 7.65 -6.85 7.07
N ASP A 385 7.67 -5.68 6.43
CA ASP A 385 8.55 -5.32 5.32
C ASP A 385 8.77 -3.80 5.39
N GLU A 386 10.00 -3.35 5.18
CA GLU A 386 10.37 -1.92 5.20
C GLU A 386 9.85 -1.16 3.97
N TYR A 387 9.48 -1.86 2.89
CA TYR A 387 9.00 -1.26 1.64
C TYR A 387 7.48 -1.29 1.45
N HIS A 388 6.71 -1.32 2.55
CA HIS A 388 5.27 -1.17 2.44
C HIS A 388 4.92 0.24 1.92
N PRO A 389 4.03 0.36 0.92
CA PRO A 389 3.75 1.65 0.31
C PRO A 389 2.94 2.55 1.23
N GLU A 390 3.28 3.84 1.25
CA GLU A 390 2.38 4.86 1.78
C GLU A 390 1.13 4.97 0.89
N PRO A 391 -0.06 5.22 1.46
CA PRO A 391 -1.21 5.60 0.67
C PRO A 391 -0.89 6.80 -0.23
N HIS A 392 -1.41 6.79 -1.45
CA HIS A 392 -1.36 7.91 -2.40
C HIS A 392 -2.29 9.03 -1.90
N TRP A 393 -1.80 9.79 -0.93
CA TRP A 393 -2.55 10.87 -0.27
C TRP A 393 -3.01 11.93 -1.29
N GLN A 394 -4.25 12.38 -1.15
CA GLN A 394 -4.84 13.47 -1.93
C GLN A 394 -4.26 14.81 -1.48
N MET A 395 -3.77 15.63 -2.42
CA MET A 395 -3.20 16.95 -2.14
C MET A 395 -3.64 17.99 -3.18
N PRO A 396 -4.25 19.12 -2.78
CA PRO A 396 -4.68 19.46 -1.42
C PRO A 396 -5.83 18.56 -0.95
N HIS A 397 -5.84 18.21 0.34
CA HIS A 397 -6.98 17.52 0.94
C HIS A 397 -7.99 18.54 1.47
N HIS A 398 -9.26 18.34 1.13
CA HIS A 398 -10.36 19.10 1.65
C HIS A 398 -11.27 18.18 2.47
N PRO A 399 -11.11 18.13 3.81
CA PRO A 399 -11.97 17.31 4.67
C PRO A 399 -13.44 17.67 4.46
N GLN A 400 -14.27 16.68 4.14
CA GLN A 400 -15.68 16.87 3.88
C GLN A 400 -16.53 15.82 4.59
N HIS A 401 -17.76 16.21 4.93
CA HIS A 401 -18.77 15.40 5.61
C HIS A 401 -19.95 15.12 4.68
N ASN A 402 -19.67 14.63 3.47
CA ASN A 402 -20.62 14.61 2.35
C ASN A 402 -21.94 13.89 2.64
N ASP A 403 -21.95 12.90 3.53
CA ASP A 403 -23.13 12.12 3.91
C ASP A 403 -23.50 12.25 5.40
N LEU A 404 -22.86 13.15 6.15
CA LEU A 404 -23.11 13.31 7.59
C LEU A 404 -24.57 13.64 7.90
N HIS A 405 -25.25 14.39 7.03
CA HIS A 405 -26.65 14.73 7.23
C HIS A 405 -27.55 13.50 7.24
N PHE A 406 -27.26 12.47 6.44
CA PHE A 406 -28.02 11.22 6.43
C PHE A 406 -27.82 10.44 7.74
N HIS A 407 -26.58 10.36 8.23
CA HIS A 407 -26.26 9.68 9.48
C HIS A 407 -26.86 10.39 10.70
N TYR A 408 -26.77 11.73 10.73
CA TYR A 408 -27.42 12.55 11.75
C TYR A 408 -28.93 12.36 11.75
N LYS A 409 -29.58 12.43 10.58
CA LYS A 409 -31.02 12.21 10.44
C LYS A 409 -31.43 10.84 10.95
N SER A 410 -30.71 9.80 10.56
CA SER A 410 -31.00 8.42 10.99
C SER A 410 -30.93 8.28 12.51
N THR A 411 -29.93 8.89 13.14
CA THR A 411 -29.76 8.89 14.60
C THR A 411 -30.90 9.64 15.30
N LEU A 412 -31.24 10.83 14.79
CA LEU A 412 -32.34 11.65 15.30
C LEU A 412 -33.69 10.90 15.20
N GLU A 413 -34.03 10.36 14.03
CA GLU A 413 -35.28 9.62 13.82
C GLU A 413 -35.36 8.38 14.72
N SER A 414 -34.24 7.69 14.95
CA SER A 414 -34.18 6.56 15.89
C SER A 414 -34.52 7.00 17.32
N SER A 415 -34.02 8.16 17.75
CA SER A 415 -34.35 8.75 19.05
C SER A 415 -35.84 9.12 19.16
N LEU A 416 -36.41 9.71 18.11
CA LEU A 416 -37.83 10.10 18.09
C LEU A 416 -38.75 8.87 18.08
N GLN A 417 -38.39 7.82 17.35
CA GLN A 417 -39.12 6.55 17.36
C GLN A 417 -39.10 5.89 18.75
N PHE A 418 -37.95 5.95 19.44
CA PHE A 418 -37.86 5.49 20.83
C PHE A 418 -38.86 6.22 21.74
N TYR A 419 -38.91 7.56 21.68
CA TYR A 419 -39.88 8.35 22.45
C TYR A 419 -41.34 8.04 22.08
N LYS A 420 -41.66 7.92 20.79
CA LYS A 420 -43.01 7.57 20.34
C LYS A 420 -43.47 6.22 20.89
N LEU A 421 -42.56 5.23 20.91
CA LEU A 421 -42.90 3.90 21.41
C LEU A 421 -43.21 3.97 22.90
N ILE A 422 -42.31 4.52 23.72
CA ILE A 422 -42.45 4.52 25.19
C ILE A 422 -43.55 5.46 25.71
N ASP A 423 -43.89 6.53 24.98
CA ASP A 423 -44.91 7.51 25.38
C ASP A 423 -46.29 7.24 24.76
N GLY A 424 -46.37 6.39 23.72
CA GLY A 424 -47.56 6.21 22.89
C GLY A 424 -48.45 5.00 23.17
N GLU A 425 -47.96 3.95 23.84
CA GLU A 425 -48.74 2.70 24.04
C GLU A 425 -48.71 2.19 25.49
N GLU A 426 -49.90 1.88 26.01
CA GLU A 426 -50.02 0.97 27.15
C GLU A 426 -49.62 -0.43 26.66
N GLU A 427 -48.55 -1.00 27.23
CA GLU A 427 -48.09 -2.38 27.00
C GLU A 427 -47.06 -2.65 25.87
N ASN A 428 -45.96 -1.89 25.81
CA ASN A 428 -44.80 -2.26 24.99
C ASN A 428 -44.07 -3.51 25.53
N TYR A 429 -44.30 -4.66 24.90
CA TYR A 429 -43.74 -5.96 25.33
C TYR A 429 -42.37 -6.31 24.72
N GLN A 430 -41.97 -5.63 23.63
CA GLN A 430 -40.73 -5.90 22.90
C GLN A 430 -40.28 -4.67 22.10
N GLY A 431 -39.00 -4.60 21.71
CA GLY A 431 -38.49 -3.64 20.72
C GLY A 431 -37.88 -2.35 21.30
N VAL A 432 -38.28 -1.91 22.50
CA VAL A 432 -37.71 -0.72 23.17
C VAL A 432 -36.20 -0.84 23.34
N ASP A 433 -35.74 -1.98 23.85
CA ASP A 433 -34.31 -2.26 24.07
C ASP A 433 -33.52 -2.30 22.74
N ASN A 434 -34.11 -2.85 21.68
CA ASN A 434 -33.51 -2.89 20.34
C ASN A 434 -33.40 -1.49 19.72
N LEU A 435 -34.43 -0.66 19.85
CA LEU A 435 -34.42 0.72 19.36
C LEU A 435 -33.37 1.56 20.10
N PHE A 436 -33.22 1.37 21.42
CA PHE A 436 -32.15 2.02 22.16
C PHE A 436 -30.76 1.57 21.69
N ALA A 437 -30.55 0.27 21.48
CA ALA A 437 -29.28 -0.25 20.97
C ALA A 437 -28.92 0.36 19.60
N LEU A 438 -29.90 0.41 18.67
CA LEU A 438 -29.76 1.05 17.37
C LEU A 438 -29.43 2.54 17.49
N PHE A 439 -30.11 3.25 18.38
CA PHE A 439 -29.83 4.65 18.67
C PHE A 439 -28.38 4.83 19.13
N LEU A 440 -27.94 4.10 20.16
CA LEU A 440 -26.62 4.31 20.77
C LEU A 440 -25.50 4.04 19.77
N LEU A 441 -25.61 2.97 18.98
CA LEU A 441 -24.63 2.65 17.92
C LEU A 441 -24.63 3.71 16.82
N SER A 442 -25.80 4.18 16.39
CA SER A 442 -25.92 5.22 15.37
C SER A 442 -25.33 6.54 15.85
N PHE A 443 -25.60 6.91 17.11
CA PHE A 443 -24.97 8.05 17.77
C PHE A 443 -23.45 7.92 17.73
N CYS A 444 -22.88 6.82 18.22
CA CYS A 444 -21.43 6.67 18.28
C CYS A 444 -20.79 6.79 16.90
N ARG A 445 -21.33 6.09 15.89
CA ARG A 445 -20.80 6.14 14.51
C ARG A 445 -20.87 7.55 13.93
N THR A 446 -22.01 8.23 14.09
CA THR A 446 -22.19 9.60 13.59
C THR A 446 -21.27 10.59 14.30
N TYR A 447 -21.12 10.46 15.61
CA TYR A 447 -20.27 11.33 16.42
C TYR A 447 -18.79 11.18 16.07
N ILE A 448 -18.30 9.94 15.91
CA ILE A 448 -16.92 9.67 15.45
C ILE A 448 -16.72 10.24 14.05
N TYR A 449 -17.69 10.06 13.14
CA TYR A 449 -17.58 10.58 11.78
C TYR A 449 -17.50 12.12 11.77
N ALA A 450 -18.34 12.80 12.57
CA ALA A 450 -18.35 14.26 12.69
C ALA A 450 -17.06 14.83 13.28
N LYS A 451 -16.44 14.14 14.25
CA LYS A 451 -15.27 14.67 14.99
C LYS A 451 -13.93 14.21 14.43
N ALA A 452 -13.86 12.98 13.91
CA ALA A 452 -12.63 12.33 13.48
C ALA A 452 -12.56 12.06 11.98
N PHE A 453 -13.58 12.44 11.19
CA PHE A 453 -13.67 12.17 9.75
C PHE A 453 -13.49 10.68 9.43
N TYR A 454 -14.01 9.82 10.29
CA TYR A 454 -13.93 8.37 10.10
C TYR A 454 -15.24 7.72 10.49
N LEU A 455 -15.83 6.99 9.55
CA LEU A 455 -17.02 6.20 9.83
C LEU A 455 -16.58 4.76 10.14
N PRO A 456 -16.57 4.34 11.42
CA PRO A 456 -16.13 2.99 11.75
C PRO A 456 -17.07 1.93 11.18
N ASN A 457 -16.45 0.82 10.78
CA ASN A 457 -17.13 -0.45 10.48
C ASN A 457 -17.84 -1.02 11.72
N TYR A 458 -18.52 -2.15 11.57
CA TYR A 458 -19.21 -2.82 12.68
C TYR A 458 -18.24 -3.26 13.80
N MET A 459 -18.13 -2.44 14.83
CA MET A 459 -17.38 -2.71 16.07
C MET A 459 -18.36 -2.96 17.22
N THR A 460 -17.86 -3.54 18.31
CA THR A 460 -18.64 -3.64 19.58
C THR A 460 -18.99 -2.24 20.08
N SER A 461 -20.12 -2.08 20.76
CA SER A 461 -20.55 -0.78 21.31
C SER A 461 -19.50 -0.13 22.23
N GLU A 462 -18.78 -0.92 23.02
CA GLU A 462 -17.69 -0.41 23.87
C GLU A 462 -16.53 0.17 23.04
N ALA A 463 -16.11 -0.54 21.99
CA ALA A 463 -15.06 -0.06 21.08
C ALA A 463 -15.47 1.23 20.36
N LEU A 464 -16.73 1.34 19.92
CA LEU A 464 -17.26 2.57 19.35
C LEU A 464 -17.23 3.71 20.36
N TRP A 465 -17.62 3.46 21.61
CA TRP A 465 -17.56 4.49 22.64
C TRP A 465 -16.12 4.94 22.95
N GLN A 466 -15.16 4.02 22.99
CA GLN A 466 -13.74 4.39 23.14
C GLN A 466 -13.23 5.22 21.96
N LEU A 467 -13.72 4.99 20.74
CA LEU A 467 -13.46 5.85 19.60
C LEU A 467 -14.13 7.23 19.73
N CYS A 468 -15.32 7.32 20.31
CA CYS A 468 -15.92 8.62 20.64
C CYS A 468 -15.01 9.41 21.59
N ILE A 469 -14.48 8.77 22.64
CA ILE A 469 -13.55 9.40 23.60
C ILE A 469 -12.24 9.83 22.92
N TYR A 470 -11.75 9.04 21.96
CA TYR A 470 -10.59 9.44 21.17
C TYR A 470 -10.89 10.67 20.29
N ALA A 471 -12.05 10.66 19.62
CA ALA A 471 -12.46 11.73 18.71
C ALA A 471 -12.74 13.05 19.45
N ASP A 472 -13.32 12.97 20.65
CA ASP A 472 -13.53 14.10 21.54
C ASP A 472 -13.43 13.63 23.00
N LYS A 473 -12.38 14.07 23.71
CA LYS A 473 -12.16 13.66 25.10
C LYS A 473 -13.28 14.14 26.03
N ASP A 474 -13.97 15.22 25.69
CA ASP A 474 -15.01 15.81 26.54
C ASP A 474 -16.27 14.94 26.60
N ILE A 475 -16.50 14.06 25.61
CA ILE A 475 -17.64 13.11 25.62
C ILE A 475 -17.58 12.17 26.83
N HIS A 476 -16.38 11.96 27.39
CA HIS A 476 -16.18 11.15 28.59
C HIS A 476 -17.00 11.65 29.79
N LYS A 477 -17.39 12.94 29.81
CA LYS A 477 -18.27 13.51 30.84
C LYS A 477 -19.61 12.79 30.97
N TYR A 478 -20.04 12.00 29.97
CA TYR A 478 -21.27 11.21 30.01
C TYR A 478 -21.08 9.77 30.51
N ASN A 479 -19.86 9.32 30.83
CA ASN A 479 -19.60 7.97 31.33
C ASN A 479 -20.40 7.63 32.59
N TYR A 480 -20.66 8.62 33.46
CA TYR A 480 -21.45 8.40 34.68
C TYR A 480 -22.87 7.87 34.36
N LEU A 481 -23.45 8.26 33.21
CA LEU A 481 -24.76 7.75 32.78
C LEU A 481 -24.70 6.25 32.48
N PHE A 482 -23.55 5.74 32.05
CA PHE A 482 -23.36 4.32 31.75
C PHE A 482 -23.06 3.52 33.02
N GLU A 483 -22.30 4.09 33.94
CA GLU A 483 -21.99 3.48 35.25
C GLU A 483 -23.23 3.37 36.14
N GLN A 484 -24.17 4.32 36.03
CA GLN A 484 -25.44 4.29 36.77
C GLN A 484 -26.46 3.31 36.16
N PHE A 485 -26.22 2.77 34.98
CA PHE A 485 -27.12 1.79 34.38
C PHE A 485 -27.00 0.45 35.12
N SER A 486 -28.13 -0.18 35.44
CA SER A 486 -28.18 -1.39 36.27
C SER A 486 -27.45 -2.61 35.69
N ALA A 487 -27.17 -2.61 34.40
CA ALA A 487 -26.35 -3.59 33.70
C ALA A 487 -25.17 -2.91 33.00
N ASN A 488 -24.20 -3.67 32.51
CA ASN A 488 -23.21 -3.11 31.60
C ASN A 488 -23.91 -2.63 30.31
N ILE A 489 -23.93 -1.31 30.07
CA ILE A 489 -24.65 -0.71 28.93
C ILE A 489 -24.15 -1.26 27.59
N PHE A 490 -22.87 -1.56 27.47
CA PHE A 490 -22.28 -2.05 26.22
C PHE A 490 -22.68 -3.50 25.95
N SER A 491 -22.60 -4.36 26.97
CA SER A 491 -23.09 -5.74 26.87
C SER A 491 -24.60 -5.78 26.59
N PHE A 492 -25.36 -4.87 27.21
CA PHE A 492 -26.79 -4.70 26.96
C PHE A 492 -27.07 -4.28 25.51
N THR A 493 -26.36 -3.28 25.00
CA THR A 493 -26.50 -2.82 23.61
C THR A 493 -26.13 -3.92 22.62
N ASP A 494 -24.98 -4.58 22.80
CA ASP A 494 -24.52 -5.64 21.90
C ASP A 494 -25.48 -6.85 21.90
N TYR A 495 -26.05 -7.21 23.06
CA TYR A 495 -27.04 -8.29 23.16
C TYR A 495 -28.32 -7.97 22.38
N ASN A 496 -28.82 -6.74 22.49
CA ASN A 496 -30.06 -6.29 21.87
C ASN A 496 -29.93 -5.90 20.39
N MET A 497 -28.78 -6.17 19.77
CA MET A 497 -28.62 -6.11 18.30
C MET A 497 -29.17 -7.35 17.59
N SER A 498 -29.46 -8.42 18.33
CA SER A 498 -30.07 -9.64 17.79
C SER A 498 -31.54 -9.74 18.20
N ILE A 499 -32.34 -10.42 17.38
CA ILE A 499 -33.74 -10.70 17.70
C ILE A 499 -33.78 -11.84 18.71
N HIS A 500 -34.30 -11.56 19.90
CA HIS A 500 -34.57 -12.56 20.93
C HIS A 500 -36.08 -12.59 21.19
N HIS A 501 -36.66 -13.78 21.24
CA HIS A 501 -38.05 -13.96 21.65
C HIS A 501 -38.15 -13.87 23.18
N SER A 502 -38.29 -12.66 23.70
CA SER A 502 -38.49 -12.40 25.13
C SER A 502 -39.59 -11.38 25.34
N LEU A 503 -40.54 -11.69 26.23
CA LEU A 503 -41.48 -10.72 26.79
C LEU A 503 -40.72 -9.92 27.85
N ALA A 504 -40.31 -8.71 27.53
CA ALA A 504 -39.58 -7.83 28.45
C ALA A 504 -40.42 -6.59 28.72
N ARG A 505 -41.15 -6.59 29.84
CA ARG A 505 -41.76 -5.36 30.35
C ARG A 505 -40.63 -4.49 30.91
N VAL A 506 -40.24 -3.46 30.16
CA VAL A 506 -39.22 -2.51 30.62
C VAL A 506 -39.80 -1.73 31.80
N ASN A 507 -39.14 -1.79 32.96
CA ASN A 507 -39.61 -1.05 34.14
C ASN A 507 -39.41 0.46 33.94
N THR A 508 -40.20 1.27 34.64
CA THR A 508 -40.21 2.73 34.48
C THR A 508 -38.84 3.36 34.77
N GLU A 509 -38.08 2.80 35.73
CA GLU A 509 -36.74 3.27 36.07
C GLU A 509 -35.75 3.10 34.92
N LYS A 510 -35.69 1.91 34.30
CA LYS A 510 -34.85 1.66 33.12
C LYS A 510 -35.25 2.57 31.97
N VAL A 511 -36.54 2.72 31.67
CA VAL A 511 -37.01 3.62 30.60
C VAL A 511 -36.56 5.06 30.85
N ASN A 512 -36.73 5.58 32.07
CA ASN A 512 -36.30 6.93 32.42
C ASN A 512 -34.80 7.11 32.23
N HIS A 513 -34.00 6.13 32.63
CA HIS A 513 -32.56 6.16 32.44
C HIS A 513 -32.15 6.17 30.96
N LEU A 514 -32.78 5.34 30.13
CA LEU A 514 -32.56 5.33 28.69
C LEU A 514 -32.96 6.65 28.03
N LYS A 515 -34.09 7.27 28.46
CA LYS A 515 -34.50 8.62 28.03
C LYS A 515 -33.42 9.66 28.34
N THR A 516 -32.89 9.67 29.57
CA THR A 516 -31.84 10.61 29.96
C THR A 516 -30.57 10.44 29.12
N ILE A 517 -30.16 9.19 28.83
CA ILE A 517 -29.03 8.93 27.93
C ILE A 517 -29.31 9.52 26.54
N ILE A 518 -30.47 9.20 25.95
CA ILE A 518 -30.84 9.67 24.61
C ILE A 518 -30.84 11.19 24.54
N GLU A 519 -31.49 11.87 25.49
CA GLU A 519 -31.56 13.33 25.56
C GLU A 519 -30.17 13.95 25.57
N LYS A 520 -29.31 13.53 26.51
CA LYS A 520 -27.97 14.11 26.68
C LYS A 520 -27.06 13.86 25.48
N LEU A 521 -27.10 12.66 24.92
CA LEU A 521 -26.29 12.33 23.74
C LEU A 521 -26.81 13.04 22.49
N MET A 522 -28.13 13.16 22.30
CA MET A 522 -28.68 13.91 21.17
C MET A 522 -28.40 15.40 21.23
N ASP A 523 -28.44 16.01 22.42
CA ASP A 523 -28.06 17.41 22.61
C ASP A 523 -26.60 17.63 22.21
N GLU A 524 -25.70 16.75 22.64
CA GLU A 524 -24.28 16.82 22.29
C GLU A 524 -24.03 16.61 20.78
N LEU A 525 -24.74 15.66 20.16
CA LEU A 525 -24.63 15.42 18.72
C LEU A 525 -25.15 16.62 17.93
N LYS A 526 -26.28 17.20 18.34
CA LYS A 526 -26.86 18.38 17.72
C LYS A 526 -25.91 19.57 17.82
N GLU A 527 -25.30 19.82 18.97
CA GLU A 527 -24.32 20.90 19.11
C GLU A 527 -23.10 20.66 18.22
N THR A 528 -22.59 19.43 18.19
CA THR A 528 -21.45 19.07 17.34
C THR A 528 -21.73 19.27 15.86
N VAL A 529 -22.89 18.83 15.38
CA VAL A 529 -23.23 18.78 13.96
C VAL A 529 -23.83 20.10 13.48
N VAL A 530 -24.83 20.61 14.19
CA VAL A 530 -25.58 21.84 13.83
C VAL A 530 -24.88 23.08 14.36
N GLY A 531 -24.51 23.09 15.64
CA GLY A 531 -23.76 24.20 16.26
C GLY A 531 -22.38 24.38 15.64
N GLY A 532 -21.70 23.26 15.34
CA GLY A 532 -20.44 23.21 14.60
C GLY A 532 -20.54 23.54 13.10
N LYS A 533 -21.76 23.75 12.57
CA LYS A 533 -22.03 24.06 11.15
C LYS A 533 -21.43 23.03 10.17
N LEU A 534 -21.49 21.75 10.53
CA LEU A 534 -20.99 20.65 9.69
C LEU A 534 -22.02 20.20 8.64
N ILE A 535 -23.27 20.67 8.75
CA ILE A 535 -24.37 20.43 7.81
C ILE A 535 -24.78 21.78 7.21
N LEU A 536 -25.14 21.79 5.91
CA LEU A 536 -25.55 23.01 5.21
C LEU A 536 -26.99 23.43 5.59
N ASN A 537 -27.28 24.73 5.52
CA ASN A 537 -28.58 25.27 5.95
C ASN A 537 -29.79 24.65 5.22
N PHE A 538 -29.68 24.30 3.93
CA PHE A 538 -30.79 23.68 3.21
C PHE A 538 -31.03 22.22 3.65
N GLU A 539 -30.00 21.51 4.11
CA GLU A 539 -30.12 20.16 4.66
C GLU A 539 -30.81 20.21 6.03
N LEU A 540 -30.54 21.28 6.80
CA LEU A 540 -31.26 21.60 8.04
C LEU A 540 -32.75 21.87 7.79
N ASP A 541 -33.09 22.66 6.78
CA ASP A 541 -34.50 22.94 6.42
C ASP A 541 -35.27 21.65 6.11
N SER A 542 -34.64 20.69 5.42
CA SER A 542 -35.21 19.36 5.13
C SER A 542 -35.42 18.46 6.37
N LEU A 543 -34.71 18.74 7.48
CA LEU A 543 -34.89 18.08 8.77
C LEU A 543 -36.08 18.67 9.53
N TYR A 544 -36.35 19.96 9.37
CA TYR A 544 -37.40 20.67 10.10
C TYR A 544 -38.77 20.68 9.39
N GLU A 545 -38.82 20.49 8.07
CA GLU A 545 -40.07 20.44 7.29
C GLU A 545 -41.04 19.29 7.66
N LYS A 546 -40.62 18.34 8.52
CA LYS A 546 -41.48 17.26 9.04
C LYS A 546 -41.79 17.31 10.54
N THR A 547 -41.26 18.29 11.27
CA THR A 547 -41.54 18.46 12.72
C THR A 547 -42.72 19.41 13.02
N ILE A 548 -43.35 19.98 11.99
CA ILE A 548 -44.58 20.78 12.10
C ILE A 548 -45.63 20.17 11.18
N ASN A 549 -46.24 19.07 11.62
CA ASN A 549 -47.62 18.67 11.28
C ASN A 549 -48.11 17.61 12.25
#